data_AF-A0AAE0KX87-F1
#
_entry.id   AF-A0AAE0KX87-F1
#
_cell.length_a   1.000
_cell.length_b   1.000
_cell.length_c   1.000
_cell.angle_alpha   90.00
_cell.angle_beta   90.00
_cell.angle_gamma   90.00
#
_symmetry.space_group_name_H-M   'P 1'
#
loop_
_entity.id
_entity.type
_entity.pdbx_description
1 polymer ?
#
loop_
_entity_poly.entity_id
_entity_poly.type
_entity_poly.pdbx_seq_one_letter_code
_entity_poly.pdbx_strand_id
1 'polypeptide(L)'
;MRRVATTPGGLAFWAWNRQLKLAVTPAALFSPGHVHFLQRANGHVAAQWGLPFVVHTTFQWGGAEGKVLALKEAGLWLNVPSEYYSPDLKLLVYDNHLPDFLKDGRARPGLLTQPYVAAWQLHTLRDALAVAQILGRTLVLPEFMCHCDREEIWGDIMRADPKDGEAACTKANTDLELPFKCGLEYYVDPQRLKDENVPYRESSFLLSEHLPQSILQSQRRVE
;
A
#
# COMPACT_ATOMS: atom_id res chain seq x y z
N MET A 1 1.52 10.77 -37.59
CA MET A 1 2.04 11.44 -36.38
C MET A 1 3.51 11.77 -36.59
N ARG A 2 3.96 13.00 -36.31
CA ARG A 2 5.38 13.40 -36.43
C ARG A 2 5.96 13.46 -35.02
N ARG A 3 6.97 12.63 -34.72
CA ARG A 3 7.68 12.65 -33.43
C ARG A 3 8.35 14.03 -33.27
N VAL A 4 8.19 14.65 -32.12
CA VAL A 4 8.94 15.85 -31.75
C VAL A 4 9.93 15.40 -30.68
N ALA A 5 11.21 15.73 -30.87
CA ALA A 5 12.27 15.35 -29.94
C ALA A 5 11.94 15.83 -28.52
N THR A 6 12.18 14.95 -27.55
CA THR A 6 11.85 15.13 -26.13
C THR A 6 13.07 14.85 -25.27
N THR A 7 13.03 15.42 -24.06
CA THR A 7 13.88 15.10 -22.90
C THR A 7 14.11 13.59 -22.72
N PRO A 8 15.19 13.18 -22.01
CA PRO A 8 15.55 11.77 -21.89
C PRO A 8 14.37 10.93 -21.37
N GLY A 9 13.87 10.02 -22.22
CA GLY A 9 12.90 8.98 -21.83
C GLY A 9 11.41 9.25 -22.09
N GLY A 10 11.00 10.46 -22.47
CA GLY A 10 9.60 10.74 -22.83
C GLY A 10 9.37 10.69 -24.35
N LEU A 11 8.17 10.33 -24.82
CA LEU A 11 7.81 10.43 -26.24
C LEU A 11 6.61 11.37 -26.39
N ALA A 12 6.81 12.58 -26.96
CA ALA A 12 5.73 13.54 -27.19
C ALA A 12 5.41 13.71 -28.68
N PHE A 13 4.12 13.91 -28.97
CA PHE A 13 3.62 14.08 -30.32
C PHE A 13 2.38 14.98 -30.35
N TRP A 14 2.18 15.64 -31.48
CA TRP A 14 0.99 16.43 -31.74
C TRP A 14 -0.14 15.55 -32.30
N ALA A 15 -1.35 15.76 -31.77
CA ALA A 15 -2.62 15.17 -32.21
C ALA A 15 -3.64 16.28 -32.52
N TRP A 16 -4.82 15.91 -33.03
CA TRP A 16 -5.93 16.81 -33.36
C TRP A 16 -5.48 18.05 -34.15
N ASN A 17 -4.99 17.86 -35.38
CA ASN A 17 -4.48 18.95 -36.23
C ASN A 17 -3.51 19.92 -35.51
N ARG A 18 -2.66 19.39 -34.62
CA ARG A 18 -1.69 20.14 -33.80
C ARG A 18 -2.28 21.06 -32.73
N GLN A 19 -3.51 20.80 -32.29
CA GLN A 19 -4.06 21.52 -31.14
C GLN A 19 -3.90 20.76 -29.83
N LEU A 20 -3.60 19.46 -29.88
CA LEU A 20 -3.37 18.66 -28.68
C LEU A 20 -1.93 18.13 -28.67
N LYS A 21 -1.19 18.36 -27.59
CA LYS A 21 0.12 17.73 -27.36
C LYS A 21 -0.06 16.56 -26.40
N LEU A 22 0.34 15.38 -26.83
CA LEU A 22 0.31 14.15 -26.05
C LEU A 22 1.75 13.76 -25.70
N ALA A 23 1.95 13.19 -24.51
CA ALA A 23 3.25 12.69 -24.05
C ALA A 23 3.06 11.34 -23.35
N VAL A 24 3.91 10.38 -23.69
CA VAL A 24 4.10 9.17 -22.90
C VAL A 24 5.10 9.49 -21.80
N THR A 25 4.68 9.36 -20.55
CA THR A 25 5.50 9.67 -19.38
C THR A 25 6.03 8.39 -18.74
N PRO A 26 7.27 8.39 -18.22
CA PRO A 26 7.83 7.21 -17.56
C PRO A 26 7.16 6.99 -16.20
N ALA A 27 6.82 5.73 -15.88
CA ALA A 27 6.15 5.37 -14.62
C ALA A 27 7.01 5.66 -13.37
N ALA A 28 8.33 5.76 -13.51
CA ALA A 28 9.21 6.19 -12.42
C ALA A 28 8.98 7.65 -12.00
N LEU A 29 8.53 8.51 -12.92
CA LEU A 29 8.30 9.94 -12.65
C LEU A 29 6.82 10.31 -12.51
N PHE A 30 5.93 9.53 -13.13
CA PHE A 30 4.47 9.70 -13.11
C PHE A 30 3.83 8.39 -12.64
N SER A 31 4.06 8.06 -11.37
CA SER A 31 3.87 6.72 -10.82
C SER A 31 2.40 6.35 -10.63
N PRO A 32 1.96 5.23 -11.24
CA PRO A 32 0.72 4.59 -10.86
C PRO A 32 0.74 4.12 -9.43
N GLY A 33 -0.44 3.96 -8.85
CA GLY A 33 -0.57 3.53 -7.47
C GLY A 33 0.05 2.17 -7.23
N HIS A 34 -0.13 1.21 -8.14
CA HIS A 34 0.53 -0.10 -8.02
C HIS A 34 2.06 0.00 -8.00
N VAL A 35 2.65 0.85 -8.83
CA VAL A 35 4.11 1.10 -8.87
C VAL A 35 4.58 1.81 -7.60
N HIS A 36 3.83 2.81 -7.14
CA HIS A 36 4.20 3.65 -6.00
C HIS A 36 4.00 2.94 -4.65
N PHE A 37 2.80 2.44 -4.39
CA PHE A 37 2.39 1.91 -3.09
C PHE A 37 2.77 0.43 -2.90
N LEU A 38 2.68 -0.40 -3.95
CA LEU A 38 2.95 -1.85 -3.85
C LEU A 38 4.37 -2.24 -4.25
N GLN A 39 4.75 -1.95 -5.49
CA GLN A 39 6.10 -2.25 -5.96
C GLN A 39 7.14 -1.43 -5.20
N ARG A 40 6.72 -0.30 -4.61
CA ARG A 40 7.58 0.67 -3.93
C ARG A 40 8.78 1.02 -4.80
N ALA A 41 8.55 1.09 -6.11
CA ALA A 41 9.60 1.16 -7.12
C ALA A 41 10.50 2.38 -6.88
N ASN A 42 9.96 3.46 -6.31
CA ASN A 42 10.72 4.61 -5.85
C ASN A 42 11.93 4.23 -4.97
N GLY A 43 11.84 3.22 -4.10
CA GLY A 43 12.99 2.79 -3.30
C GLY A 43 14.15 2.29 -4.16
N HIS A 44 13.84 1.55 -5.24
CA HIS A 44 14.83 0.97 -6.14
C HIS A 44 15.27 1.94 -7.25
N VAL A 45 14.37 2.79 -7.75
CA VAL A 45 14.62 3.68 -8.89
C VAL A 45 14.89 5.14 -8.49
N ALA A 46 14.62 5.56 -7.25
CA ALA A 46 14.89 6.95 -6.84
C ALA A 46 16.39 7.27 -6.82
N ALA A 47 17.26 6.28 -6.63
CA ALA A 47 18.70 6.48 -6.78
C ALA A 47 19.08 6.93 -8.21
N GLN A 48 18.31 6.51 -9.21
CA GLN A 48 18.56 6.83 -10.62
C GLN A 48 17.70 8.00 -11.13
N TRP A 49 16.46 8.14 -10.65
CA TRP A 49 15.47 9.06 -11.21
C TRP A 49 14.91 10.08 -10.21
N GLY A 50 15.27 10.00 -8.93
CA GLY A 50 14.71 10.83 -7.87
C GLY A 50 13.29 10.43 -7.46
N LEU A 51 12.64 11.28 -6.66
CA LEU A 51 11.23 11.10 -6.29
C LEU A 51 10.32 11.40 -7.49
N PRO A 52 9.16 10.72 -7.61
CA PRO A 52 8.23 10.98 -8.69
C PRO A 52 7.66 12.38 -8.61
N PHE A 53 7.39 13.00 -9.77
CA PHE A 53 6.71 14.29 -9.86
C PHE A 53 5.22 14.17 -9.56
N VAL A 54 4.61 13.05 -9.95
CA VAL A 54 3.18 12.79 -9.78
C VAL A 54 2.98 11.35 -9.32
N VAL A 55 2.09 11.19 -8.34
CA VAL A 55 1.56 9.90 -7.91
C VAL A 55 0.08 9.89 -8.20
N HIS A 56 -0.40 8.91 -8.97
CA HIS A 56 -1.82 8.74 -9.25
C HIS A 56 -2.34 7.46 -8.61
N THR A 57 -3.49 7.54 -7.95
CA THR A 57 -4.11 6.43 -7.21
C THR A 57 -4.95 5.52 -8.12
N THR A 58 -4.43 5.25 -9.32
CA THR A 58 -4.98 4.26 -10.27
C THR A 58 -4.41 2.88 -9.94
N PHE A 59 -5.19 1.83 -10.18
CA PHE A 59 -4.82 0.45 -9.84
C PHE A 59 -4.55 0.25 -8.33
N GLN A 60 -5.45 0.82 -7.52
CA GLN A 60 -5.47 0.74 -6.06
C GLN A 60 -6.87 0.31 -5.59
N TRP A 61 -6.89 -0.71 -4.74
CA TRP A 61 -8.10 -1.27 -4.15
C TRP A 61 -8.63 -0.43 -2.98
N GLY A 62 -9.88 -0.71 -2.57
CA GLY A 62 -10.51 -0.08 -1.39
C GLY A 62 -11.26 1.23 -1.69
N GLY A 63 -11.55 1.52 -2.97
CA GLY A 63 -12.36 2.69 -3.34
C GLY A 63 -11.68 4.02 -3.00
N ALA A 64 -12.46 5.06 -2.71
CA ALA A 64 -11.90 6.36 -2.33
C ALA A 64 -11.11 6.28 -1.01
N GLU A 65 -11.60 5.52 -0.03
CA GLU A 65 -10.97 5.42 1.30
C GLU A 65 -9.66 4.65 1.27
N GLY A 66 -9.57 3.55 0.50
CA GLY A 66 -8.29 2.86 0.28
C GLY A 66 -7.24 3.77 -0.36
N LYS A 67 -7.65 4.63 -1.30
CA LYS A 67 -6.74 5.60 -1.93
C LYS A 67 -6.27 6.68 -0.96
N VAL A 68 -7.16 7.19 -0.11
CA VAL A 68 -6.80 8.15 0.95
C VAL A 68 -5.85 7.48 1.94
N LEU A 69 -6.12 6.24 2.33
CA LEU A 69 -5.28 5.47 3.24
C LEU A 69 -3.88 5.26 2.66
N ALA A 70 -3.76 4.81 1.41
CA ALA A 70 -2.47 4.64 0.74
C ALA A 70 -1.68 5.97 0.64
N LEU A 71 -2.36 7.09 0.38
CA LEU A 71 -1.72 8.42 0.37
C LEU A 71 -1.26 8.84 1.76
N LYS A 72 -2.04 8.56 2.81
CA LYS A 72 -1.61 8.81 4.20
C LYS A 72 -0.41 7.94 4.56
N GLU A 73 -0.44 6.66 4.20
CA GLU A 73 0.67 5.73 4.45
C GLU A 73 1.98 6.22 3.83
N ALA A 74 1.90 6.76 2.62
CA ALA A 74 3.03 7.35 1.91
C ALA A 74 3.39 8.78 2.34
N GLY A 75 2.68 9.39 3.29
CA GLY A 75 2.89 10.78 3.69
C GLY A 75 2.52 11.82 2.63
N LEU A 76 1.70 11.44 1.65
CA LEU A 76 1.30 12.28 0.51
C LEU A 76 -0.10 12.91 0.68
N TRP A 77 -0.85 12.50 1.71
CA TRP A 77 -2.14 13.13 2.03
C TRP A 77 -1.91 14.38 2.88
N LEU A 78 -1.88 15.56 2.24
CA LEU A 78 -1.55 16.82 2.92
C LEU A 78 -2.74 17.45 3.66
N ASN A 79 -3.97 17.11 3.28
CA ASN A 79 -5.18 17.67 3.89
C ASN A 79 -5.62 16.83 5.10
N VAL A 80 -4.74 16.72 6.11
CA VAL A 80 -5.04 16.04 7.37
C VAL A 80 -5.47 17.09 8.41
N PRO A 81 -6.65 16.97 9.03
CA PRO A 81 -7.08 17.92 10.06
C PRO A 81 -6.20 17.81 11.32
N SER A 82 -6.01 18.91 12.06
CA SER A 82 -5.11 18.91 13.23
C SER A 82 -5.54 17.93 14.33
N GLU A 83 -6.85 17.67 14.45
CA GLU A 83 -7.41 16.72 15.40
C GLU A 83 -6.96 15.27 15.11
N TYR A 84 -6.53 14.99 13.88
CA TYR A 84 -6.03 13.67 13.51
C TYR A 84 -4.79 13.25 14.31
N TYR A 85 -3.97 14.22 14.70
CA TYR A 85 -2.74 14.10 15.51
C TYR A 85 -2.90 14.67 16.92
N SER A 86 -4.12 14.67 17.46
CA SER A 86 -4.39 15.22 18.80
C SER A 86 -3.43 14.67 19.87
N PRO A 87 -2.90 15.53 20.78
CA PRO A 87 -2.03 15.09 21.87
C PRO A 87 -2.73 14.17 22.89
N ASP A 88 -4.06 14.15 22.90
CA ASP A 88 -4.88 13.33 23.81
C ASP A 88 -5.16 11.92 23.26
N LEU A 89 -4.62 11.58 22.07
CA LEU A 89 -4.82 10.27 21.46
C LEU A 89 -4.30 9.14 22.35
N LYS A 90 -5.19 8.18 22.62
CA LYS A 90 -4.82 6.91 23.22
C LYS A 90 -4.70 5.88 22.12
N LEU A 91 -3.46 5.49 21.82
CA LEU A 91 -3.18 4.54 20.75
C LEU A 91 -3.05 3.12 21.31
N LEU A 92 -3.42 2.14 20.49
CA LEU A 92 -3.02 0.75 20.62
C LEU A 92 -2.22 0.36 19.39
N VAL A 93 -1.08 -0.30 19.60
CA VAL A 93 -0.25 -0.88 18.54
C VAL A 93 -0.09 -2.35 18.89
N TYR A 94 -0.04 -3.22 17.89
CA TYR A 94 0.24 -4.64 18.10
C TYR A 94 1.32 -5.11 17.14
N ASP A 95 2.03 -6.16 17.55
CA ASP A 95 2.97 -6.86 16.68
C ASP A 95 2.20 -7.84 15.80
N ASN A 96 2.14 -7.55 14.50
CA ASN A 96 1.53 -8.43 13.50
C ASN A 96 2.51 -9.52 13.06
N HIS A 97 3.07 -10.23 14.04
CA HIS A 97 4.10 -11.22 13.80
C HIS A 97 3.51 -12.41 13.04
N LEU A 98 3.98 -12.63 11.82
CA LEU A 98 3.76 -13.87 11.09
C LEU A 98 4.73 -14.95 11.58
N PRO A 99 4.28 -16.16 11.88
CA PRO A 99 5.18 -17.30 12.11
C PRO A 99 6.13 -17.49 10.93
N ASP A 100 7.37 -17.91 11.19
CA ASP A 100 8.41 -18.01 10.15
C ASP A 100 7.99 -18.91 8.98
N PHE A 101 7.27 -20.01 9.26
CA PHE A 101 6.74 -20.89 8.21
C PHE A 101 5.70 -20.23 7.28
N LEU A 102 5.07 -19.13 7.71
CA LEU A 102 4.18 -18.31 6.90
C LEU A 102 4.91 -17.14 6.25
N LYS A 103 5.89 -16.54 6.93
CA LYS A 103 6.76 -15.48 6.37
C LYS A 103 7.55 -15.98 5.17
N ASP A 104 8.19 -17.14 5.34
CA ASP A 104 8.96 -17.80 4.29
C ASP A 104 8.06 -18.63 3.36
N GLY A 105 6.77 -18.71 3.73
CA GLY A 105 5.68 -19.34 2.99
C GLY A 105 6.01 -20.74 2.53
N ARG A 106 6.05 -21.75 3.43
CA ARG A 106 6.29 -23.18 3.10
C ARG A 106 7.01 -23.40 1.75
N ALA A 107 8.26 -22.99 1.65
CA ALA A 107 9.12 -23.12 0.46
C ALA A 107 8.72 -22.33 -0.81
N ARG A 108 7.54 -21.70 -0.94
CA ARG A 108 7.14 -20.81 -2.05
C ARG A 108 6.06 -19.76 -1.66
N PRO A 109 6.32 -18.45 -1.80
CA PRO A 109 5.25 -17.46 -1.78
C PRO A 109 4.31 -17.65 -3.00
N GLY A 110 3.03 -17.32 -2.85
CA GLY A 110 2.05 -17.44 -3.93
C GLY A 110 0.65 -17.77 -3.44
N LEU A 111 -0.19 -18.26 -4.36
CA LEU A 111 -1.64 -18.40 -4.19
C LEU A 111 -2.00 -19.33 -3.03
N LEU A 112 -1.22 -20.40 -2.81
CA LEU A 112 -1.48 -21.37 -1.75
C LEU A 112 -1.13 -20.82 -0.36
N THR A 113 -0.18 -19.89 -0.28
CA THR A 113 0.27 -19.29 0.99
C THR A 113 -0.62 -18.12 1.41
N GLN A 114 -1.17 -17.36 0.44
CA GLN A 114 -1.98 -16.16 0.70
C GLN A 114 -3.16 -16.41 1.66
N PRO A 115 -3.98 -17.48 1.55
CA PRO A 115 -5.09 -17.70 2.48
C PRO A 115 -4.66 -17.92 3.94
N TYR A 116 -3.53 -18.60 4.18
CA TYR A 116 -3.04 -18.84 5.54
C TYR A 116 -2.49 -17.57 6.18
N VAL A 117 -1.74 -16.78 5.40
CA VAL A 117 -1.24 -15.47 5.83
C VAL A 117 -2.39 -14.49 6.08
N ALA A 118 -3.41 -14.52 5.22
CA ALA A 118 -4.62 -13.72 5.37
C ALA A 118 -5.38 -14.09 6.65
N ALA A 119 -5.63 -15.38 6.87
CA ALA A 119 -6.32 -15.85 8.07
C ALA A 119 -5.58 -15.43 9.34
N TRP A 120 -4.26 -15.61 9.40
CA TRP A 120 -3.46 -15.21 10.56
C TRP A 120 -3.58 -13.71 10.85
N GLN A 121 -3.31 -12.86 9.85
CA GLN A 121 -3.34 -11.40 10.05
C GLN A 121 -4.74 -10.88 10.33
N LEU A 122 -5.79 -11.46 9.72
CA LEU A 122 -7.18 -11.10 10.01
C LEU A 122 -7.59 -11.48 11.43
N HIS A 123 -7.14 -12.62 11.95
CA HIS A 123 -7.39 -13.00 13.34
C HIS A 123 -6.71 -12.03 14.31
N THR A 124 -5.44 -11.72 14.09
CA THR A 124 -4.72 -10.76 14.94
C THR A 124 -5.31 -9.35 14.85
N LEU A 125 -5.70 -8.90 13.65
CA LEU A 125 -6.38 -7.61 13.45
C LEU A 125 -7.73 -7.57 14.18
N ARG A 126 -8.55 -8.61 14.08
CA ARG A 126 -9.83 -8.71 14.78
C ARG A 126 -9.64 -8.58 16.28
N ASP A 127 -8.69 -9.32 16.85
CA ASP A 127 -8.44 -9.33 18.29
C ASP A 127 -7.88 -7.97 18.76
N ALA A 128 -6.99 -7.37 17.97
CA ALA A 128 -6.47 -6.02 18.24
C ALA A 128 -7.56 -4.94 18.18
N LEU A 129 -8.48 -5.02 17.22
CA LEU A 129 -9.65 -4.12 17.13
C LEU A 129 -10.56 -4.28 18.35
N ALA A 130 -10.82 -5.52 18.79
CA ALA A 130 -11.63 -5.77 19.98
C ALA A 130 -10.97 -5.20 21.25
N VAL A 131 -9.66 -5.41 21.42
CA VAL A 131 -8.90 -4.85 22.55
C VAL A 131 -8.88 -3.32 22.50
N ALA A 132 -8.67 -2.73 21.32
CA ALA A 132 -8.70 -1.29 21.13
C ALA A 132 -10.05 -0.70 21.55
N GLN A 133 -11.15 -1.35 21.13
CA GLN A 133 -12.50 -0.93 21.48
C GLN A 133 -12.76 -1.03 22.99
N ILE A 134 -12.39 -2.14 23.63
CA ILE A 134 -12.54 -2.34 25.09
C ILE A 134 -11.77 -1.28 25.88
N LEU A 135 -10.56 -0.92 25.42
CA LEU A 135 -9.70 0.05 26.08
C LEU A 135 -10.02 1.52 25.72
N GLY A 136 -10.95 1.76 24.79
CA GLY A 136 -11.23 3.11 24.27
C GLY A 136 -10.02 3.73 23.59
N ARG A 137 -9.30 2.95 22.77
CA ARG A 137 -8.08 3.34 22.05
C ARG A 137 -8.29 3.31 20.54
N THR A 138 -7.58 4.17 19.83
CA THR A 138 -7.46 4.12 18.37
C THR A 138 -6.40 3.12 17.99
N LEU A 139 -6.73 2.16 17.12
CA LEU A 139 -5.77 1.17 16.66
C LEU A 139 -4.85 1.76 15.58
N VAL A 140 -3.54 1.70 15.78
CA VAL A 140 -2.59 1.90 14.68
C VAL A 140 -2.43 0.56 13.98
N LEU A 141 -2.77 0.52 12.70
CA LEU A 141 -2.67 -0.68 11.88
C LEU A 141 -1.20 -1.11 11.75
N PRO A 142 -0.91 -2.40 11.61
CA PRO A 142 0.43 -2.85 11.27
C PRO A 142 0.67 -2.67 9.77
N GLU A 143 1.92 -2.82 9.35
CA GLU A 143 2.17 -3.23 7.97
C GLU A 143 1.70 -4.68 7.79
N PHE A 144 0.92 -4.93 6.73
CA PHE A 144 0.54 -6.29 6.37
C PHE A 144 1.50 -6.87 5.34
N MET A 145 1.65 -8.18 5.35
CA MET A 145 2.41 -8.93 4.34
C MET A 145 1.46 -9.68 3.43
N CYS A 146 1.71 -9.65 2.13
CA CYS A 146 0.95 -10.33 1.10
C CYS A 146 1.86 -11.22 0.25
N HIS A 147 1.34 -12.38 -0.14
CA HIS A 147 2.00 -13.39 -0.98
C HIS A 147 1.34 -13.51 -2.36
N CYS A 148 0.26 -12.79 -2.61
CA CYS A 148 -0.37 -12.72 -3.92
C CYS A 148 -0.94 -11.32 -4.15
N ASP A 149 -0.58 -10.72 -5.28
CA ASP A 149 -1.13 -9.45 -5.76
C ASP A 149 -2.62 -9.59 -6.03
N ARG A 150 -3.34 -8.48 -5.89
CA ARG A 150 -4.77 -8.41 -6.15
C ARG A 150 -5.03 -7.74 -7.49
N GLU A 151 -5.64 -8.49 -8.40
CA GLU A 151 -5.93 -8.01 -9.75
C GLU A 151 -7.22 -7.18 -9.82
N GLU A 152 -7.21 -6.07 -10.55
CA GLU A 152 -8.43 -5.30 -10.89
C GLU A 152 -9.02 -5.67 -12.26
N ILE A 153 -8.23 -6.36 -13.08
CA ILE A 153 -8.58 -6.85 -14.42
C ILE A 153 -8.61 -8.39 -14.32
N TRP A 154 -9.15 -9.10 -15.30
CA TRP A 154 -9.40 -10.54 -15.18
C TRP A 154 -8.22 -11.39 -15.66
N GLY A 155 -7.60 -12.17 -14.77
CA GLY A 155 -6.87 -13.41 -15.11
C GLY A 155 -5.35 -13.32 -15.24
N ASP A 156 -4.75 -12.14 -15.09
CA ASP A 156 -3.31 -11.91 -15.21
C ASP A 156 -2.52 -12.42 -13.99
N ILE A 157 -3.08 -12.42 -12.78
CA ILE A 157 -2.37 -12.98 -11.60
C ILE A 157 -2.37 -14.51 -11.57
N MET A 158 -3.32 -15.13 -12.27
CA MET A 158 -3.47 -16.59 -12.39
C MET A 158 -2.68 -17.16 -13.56
N ARG A 159 -1.90 -16.34 -14.27
CA ARG A 159 -0.98 -16.80 -15.31
C ARG A 159 0.03 -17.78 -14.71
N ALA A 160 0.39 -18.81 -15.47
CA ALA A 160 1.48 -19.70 -15.09
C ALA A 160 2.79 -18.90 -14.96
N ASP A 161 3.47 -19.00 -13.83
CA ASP A 161 4.82 -18.49 -13.62
C ASP A 161 5.76 -19.28 -14.54
N PRO A 162 6.53 -18.62 -15.42
CA PRO A 162 7.47 -19.30 -16.30
C PRO A 162 8.51 -20.17 -15.58
N LYS A 163 8.74 -19.95 -14.28
CA LYS A 163 9.73 -20.71 -13.50
C LYS A 163 9.23 -22.09 -13.07
N ASP A 164 7.94 -22.22 -12.73
CA ASP A 164 7.42 -23.47 -12.15
C ASP A 164 6.00 -23.88 -12.59
N GLY A 165 5.32 -23.05 -13.38
CA GLY A 165 3.99 -23.35 -13.94
C GLY A 165 2.80 -23.03 -13.02
N GLU A 166 3.03 -22.56 -11.80
CA GLU A 166 1.99 -22.20 -10.82
C GLU A 166 1.45 -20.78 -11.04
N ALA A 167 0.39 -20.36 -10.35
CA ALA A 167 -0.11 -18.98 -10.46
C ALA A 167 0.97 -17.95 -10.05
N ALA A 168 1.34 -17.06 -10.96
CA ALA A 168 2.42 -16.09 -10.77
C ALA A 168 2.16 -15.09 -9.63
N CYS A 169 0.91 -14.93 -9.22
CA CYS A 169 0.51 -14.10 -8.08
C CYS A 169 1.00 -12.66 -8.15
N THR A 170 1.30 -12.21 -9.37
CA THR A 170 1.84 -10.92 -9.73
C THR A 170 1.26 -10.59 -11.09
N LYS A 171 0.94 -9.32 -11.34
CA LYS A 171 0.51 -8.86 -12.65
C LYS A 171 1.60 -9.12 -13.71
N ALA A 172 1.24 -9.30 -14.97
CA ALA A 172 2.25 -9.37 -16.02
C ALA A 172 2.99 -8.02 -16.12
N ASN A 173 4.28 -8.09 -16.45
CA ASN A 173 5.14 -6.92 -16.64
C ASN A 173 5.20 -6.00 -15.40
N THR A 174 5.18 -6.59 -14.20
CA THR A 174 5.40 -5.88 -12.93
C THR A 174 6.78 -6.18 -12.37
N ASP A 175 7.36 -5.23 -11.64
CA ASP A 175 8.58 -5.43 -10.86
C ASP A 175 8.25 -5.79 -9.39
N LEU A 176 7.05 -6.34 -9.14
CA LEU A 176 6.62 -6.71 -7.80
C LEU A 176 7.27 -8.02 -7.40
N GLU A 177 7.97 -8.02 -6.26
CA GLU A 177 8.57 -9.21 -5.69
C GLU A 177 7.68 -9.77 -4.57
N LEU A 178 7.58 -11.09 -4.49
CA LEU A 178 6.83 -11.77 -3.43
C LEU A 178 7.79 -12.27 -2.33
N PRO A 179 7.39 -12.22 -1.04
CA PRO A 179 6.21 -11.52 -0.53
C PRO A 179 6.46 -10.00 -0.46
N PHE A 180 5.38 -9.22 -0.47
CA PHE A 180 5.45 -7.75 -0.40
C PHE A 180 4.61 -7.21 0.75
N LYS A 181 4.90 -5.96 1.13
CA LYS A 181 4.09 -5.21 2.09
C LYS A 181 2.88 -4.62 1.40
N CYS A 182 1.69 -4.84 1.96
CA CYS A 182 0.42 -4.43 1.39
C CYS A 182 -0.42 -3.62 2.39
N GLY A 183 -1.34 -2.81 1.87
CA GLY A 183 -2.25 -2.01 2.68
C GLY A 183 -3.43 -2.83 3.20
N LEU A 184 -4.24 -2.20 4.06
CA LEU A 184 -5.42 -2.78 4.68
C LEU A 184 -6.42 -3.32 3.66
N GLU A 185 -6.53 -2.68 2.49
CA GLU A 185 -7.46 -2.98 1.41
C GLU A 185 -7.28 -4.39 0.81
N TYR A 186 -6.17 -5.06 1.11
CA TYR A 186 -5.96 -6.47 0.76
C TYR A 186 -6.77 -7.43 1.61
N TYR A 187 -7.17 -7.01 2.81
CA TYR A 187 -7.79 -7.87 3.82
C TYR A 187 -9.18 -7.41 4.21
N VAL A 188 -9.39 -6.10 4.32
CA VAL A 188 -10.63 -5.50 4.81
C VAL A 188 -11.00 -4.32 3.93
N ASP A 189 -12.30 -4.11 3.71
CA ASP A 189 -12.80 -2.94 2.99
C ASP A 189 -12.66 -1.68 3.88
N PRO A 190 -11.80 -0.70 3.53
CA PRO A 190 -11.63 0.52 4.31
C PRO A 190 -12.90 1.38 4.35
N GLN A 191 -13.73 1.33 3.29
CA GLN A 191 -15.01 2.05 3.27
C GLN A 191 -15.93 1.53 4.37
N ARG A 192 -15.99 0.20 4.54
CA ARG A 192 -16.84 -0.42 5.57
C ARG A 192 -16.39 -0.03 6.98
N LEU A 193 -15.09 0.04 7.24
CA LEU A 193 -14.55 0.48 8.53
C LEU A 193 -14.89 1.95 8.82
N LYS A 194 -14.86 2.81 7.78
CA LYS A 194 -15.29 4.20 7.90
C LYS A 194 -16.78 4.30 8.20
N ASP A 195 -17.62 3.55 7.50
CA ASP A 195 -19.07 3.58 7.67
C ASP A 195 -19.48 3.12 9.09
N GLU A 196 -18.74 2.18 9.66
CA GLU A 196 -18.91 1.68 11.03
C GLU A 196 -18.20 2.55 12.09
N ASN A 197 -17.59 3.67 11.70
CA ASN A 197 -16.83 4.57 12.57
C ASN A 197 -15.73 3.88 13.40
N VAL A 198 -15.08 2.86 12.82
CA VAL A 198 -14.00 2.14 13.50
C VAL A 198 -12.78 3.07 13.62
N PRO A 199 -12.30 3.39 14.84
CA PRO A 199 -11.18 4.30 15.02
C PRO A 199 -9.86 3.59 14.73
N TYR A 200 -9.25 3.90 13.58
CA TYR A 200 -7.92 3.41 13.25
C TYR A 200 -6.99 4.51 12.67
N ARG A 201 -5.70 4.18 12.60
CA ARG A 201 -4.64 4.95 11.93
C ARG A 201 -3.82 4.04 11.04
N GLU A 202 -3.26 4.62 10.00
CA GLU A 202 -2.40 3.95 9.04
C GLU A 202 -1.09 3.44 9.67
N SER A 203 -0.44 2.49 8.98
CA SER A 203 0.77 1.83 9.49
C SER A 203 1.95 2.78 9.73
N SER A 204 2.05 3.85 8.92
CA SER A 204 3.10 4.86 9.06
C SER A 204 2.76 6.00 10.03
N PHE A 205 1.61 5.96 10.70
CA PHE A 205 1.12 7.08 11.53
C PHE A 205 2.14 7.52 12.59
N LEU A 206 2.82 6.57 13.23
CA LEU A 206 3.83 6.83 14.26
C LEU A 206 5.13 7.44 13.71
N LEU A 207 5.31 7.41 12.39
CA LEU A 207 6.46 8.01 11.70
C LEU A 207 6.18 9.47 11.29
N SER A 208 4.95 9.95 11.47
CA SER A 208 4.57 11.31 11.09
C SER A 208 5.25 12.35 11.97
N GLU A 209 5.86 13.35 11.33
CA GLU A 209 6.46 14.51 12.01
C GLU A 209 5.42 15.38 12.74
N HIS A 210 4.14 15.25 12.37
CA HIS A 210 3.04 15.97 13.01
C HIS A 210 2.59 15.34 14.33
N LEU A 211 3.03 14.11 14.65
CA LEU A 211 2.66 13.45 15.88
C LEU A 211 3.40 14.07 17.08
N PRO A 212 2.70 14.50 18.14
CA PRO A 212 3.34 15.06 19.32
C PRO A 212 4.34 14.09 19.97
N GLN A 213 5.52 14.60 20.32
CA GLN A 213 6.59 13.83 20.99
C GLN A 213 6.13 13.22 22.33
N SER A 214 5.16 13.85 23.02
CA SER A 214 4.57 13.31 24.25
C SER A 214 3.91 11.94 24.05
N ILE A 215 3.30 11.69 22.88
CA ILE A 215 2.72 10.39 22.54
C ILE A 215 3.84 9.37 22.30
N LEU A 216 4.85 9.74 21.51
CA LEU A 216 5.97 8.85 21.19
C LEU A 216 6.77 8.45 22.44
N GLN A 217 6.87 9.34 23.43
CA GLN A 217 7.59 9.10 24.69
C GLN A 217 6.76 8.37 25.75
N SER A 218 5.44 8.29 25.60
CA SER A 218 4.54 7.64 26.59
C SER A 218 4.26 6.16 26.28
N GLN A 219 5.10 5.53 25.47
CA GLN A 219 4.96 4.12 25.10
C GLN A 219 5.15 3.19 26.30
N ARG A 220 4.22 2.25 26.47
CA ARG A 220 4.32 1.17 27.44
C ARG A 220 4.01 -0.16 26.75
N ARG A 221 5.01 -1.05 26.69
CA ARG A 221 4.81 -2.43 26.25
C ARG A 221 4.11 -3.22 27.34
N VAL A 222 3.11 -4.00 26.96
CA VAL A 222 2.45 -4.95 27.84
C VAL A 222 2.96 -6.32 27.43
N GLU A 223 3.66 -7.00 28.34
CA GLU A 223 4.12 -8.39 28.19
C GLU A 223 3.09 -9.35 28.79
#